data_AF-A0A972TKB4-F1
#
_entry.id   AF-A0A972TKB4-F1
#
_cell.length_a   1.000
_cell.length_b   1.000
_cell.length_c   1.000
_cell.angle_alpha   90.00
_cell.angle_beta   90.00
_cell.angle_gamma   90.00
#
_symmetry.space_group_name_H-M   'P 1'
#
loop_
_entity.id
_entity.type
_entity.pdbx_description
1 polymer ?
#
loop_
_entity_poly.entity_id
_entity_poly.type
_entity_poly.pdbx_seq_one_letter_code
_entity_poly.pdbx_strand_id
1 'polypeptide(L)' 'MPEIMTTKEVAKYLKLHEITICKYAAEGKIPAIRIGRVWRFDKEAIDKWISGGTIK' A
#
# COMPACT_ATOMS: atom_id res chain seq x y z
N MET A 1 -4.60 16.61 -2.97
CA MET A 1 -5.75 16.00 -2.25
C MET A 1 -5.28 14.64 -1.78
N PRO A 2 -5.40 14.29 -0.49
CA PRO A 2 -5.00 12.97 -0.01
C PRO A 2 -5.86 11.91 -0.69
N GLU A 3 -5.24 11.11 -1.57
CA GLU A 3 -5.90 10.04 -2.30
C GLU A 3 -5.72 8.75 -1.51
N ILE A 4 -6.80 8.30 -0.87
CA ILE A 4 -6.81 7.06 -0.10
C ILE A 4 -7.23 5.90 -1.00
N MET A 5 -6.36 4.91 -1.11
CA MET A 5 -6.57 3.70 -1.89
C MET A 5 -7.01 2.54 -1.00
N THR A 6 -7.80 1.64 -1.60
CA THR A 6 -8.14 0.33 -1.06
C THR A 6 -7.06 -0.70 -1.39
N THR A 7 -7.10 -1.87 -0.74
CA THR A 7 -6.21 -3.00 -1.05
C THR A 7 -6.22 -3.37 -2.54
N LYS A 8 -7.41 -3.36 -3.17
CA LYS A 8 -7.58 -3.71 -4.58
C LYS A 8 -6.94 -2.68 -5.52
N GLU A 9 -7.09 -1.40 -5.19
CA GLU A 9 -6.47 -0.32 -5.98
C GLU A 9 -4.95 -0.34 -5.85
N VAL A 10 -4.41 -0.53 -4.64
CA VAL A 10 -2.96 -0.68 -4.44
C VAL A 10 -2.42 -1.93 -5.12
N ALA A 11 -3.14 -3.05 -5.05
CA ALA A 11 -2.78 -4.27 -5.76
C ALA A 11 -2.67 -4.03 -7.27
N LYS A 12 -3.66 -3.36 -7.86
CA LYS A 12 -3.63 -2.97 -9.27
C LYS A 12 -2.49 -1.99 -9.58
N TYR A 13 -2.25 -1.03 -8.69
CA TYR A 13 -1.23 -0.01 -8.85
C TYR A 13 0.19 -0.60 -8.84
N LEU A 14 0.49 -1.47 -7.87
CA LEU A 14 1.77 -2.15 -7.72
C LEU A 14 1.90 -3.39 -8.62
N LYS A 15 0.85 -3.75 -9.36
CA LYS A 15 0.74 -5.00 -10.14
C LYS A 15 1.02 -6.26 -9.30
N LEU A 16 0.49 -6.28 -8.07
CA LEU A 16 0.59 -7.40 -7.14
C LEU A 16 -0.78 -8.02 -6.87
N HIS A 17 -0.78 -9.25 -6.34
CA HIS A 17 -2.01 -9.89 -5.90
C HIS A 17 -2.52 -9.25 -4.59
N GLU A 18 -3.84 -9.13 -4.42
CA GLU A 18 -4.45 -8.52 -3.23
C GLU A 18 -4.02 -9.21 -1.92
N ILE A 19 -3.86 -10.53 -1.96
CA ILE A 19 -3.36 -11.33 -0.83
C ILE A 19 -1.96 -10.87 -0.39
N THR A 20 -1.08 -10.57 -1.35
CA THR A 20 0.27 -10.07 -1.06
C THR A 20 0.21 -8.70 -0.40
N ILE A 21 -0.64 -7.80 -0.88
CA ILE A 21 -0.83 -6.48 -0.29
C ILE A 21 -1.36 -6.60 1.15
N CYS A 22 -2.37 -7.44 1.39
CA CYS A 22 -2.89 -7.71 2.74
C CYS A 22 -1.81 -8.27 3.66
N LYS A 23 -0.99 -9.21 3.18
CA LYS A 23 0.12 -9.79 3.95
C LYS A 23 1.17 -8.72 4.28
N TYR A 24 1.57 -7.91 3.30
CA TYR A 24 2.56 -6.84 3.52
C TYR A 24 2.05 -5.76 4.47
N ALA A 25 0.76 -5.40 4.37
CA ALA A 25 0.14 -4.47 5.30
C ALA A 25 0.11 -5.02 6.73
N ALA A 26 -0.23 -6.31 6.89
CA ALA A 26 -0.20 -6.99 8.18
C ALA A 26 1.22 -7.12 8.77
N GLU A 27 2.22 -7.32 7.91
CA GLU A 27 3.64 -7.40 8.28
C GLU A 27 4.30 -6.01 8.45
N GLY A 28 3.59 -4.91 8.17
CA GLY A 28 4.13 -3.55 8.24
C GLY A 28 5.18 -3.22 7.17
N LYS A 29 5.25 -4.00 6.09
CA LYS A 29 6.22 -3.84 4.99
C LYS A 29 5.86 -2.73 4.01
N ILE A 30 4.59 -2.33 3.98
CA ILE A 30 4.04 -1.30 3.10
C ILE A 30 3.29 -0.27 3.95
N PRO A 31 3.34 1.04 3.63
CA PRO A 31 2.59 2.06 4.34
C PRO A 31 1.09 1.80 4.25
N ALA A 32 0.48 1.37 5.35
CA ALA A 32 -0.93 1.02 5.42
C ALA A 32 -1.53 1.43 6.77
N ILE A 33 -2.79 1.85 6.75
CA ILE A 33 -3.58 2.20 7.93
C ILE A 33 -4.73 1.20 8.04
N ARG A 34 -4.87 0.58 9.21
CA ARG A 34 -6.00 -0.29 9.50
C ARG A 34 -7.15 0.53 10.06
N ILE A 35 -8.26 0.57 9.35
CA ILE A 35 -9.49 1.24 9.78
C ILE A 35 -10.57 0.17 9.96
N GLY A 36 -10.83 -0.20 11.22
CA GLY A 36 -11.69 -1.34 11.55
C GLY A 36 -11.16 -2.66 10.96
N ARG A 37 -11.90 -3.22 10.01
CA ARG A 37 -11.55 -4.50 9.34
C ARG A 37 -10.88 -4.33 7.97
N VAL A 38 -10.72 -3.10 7.49
CA VAL A 38 -10.17 -2.83 6.16
C VAL A 38 -8.83 -2.12 6.24
N TRP A 39 -7.99 -2.38 5.24
CA TRP A 39 -6.76 -1.62 5.01
C TRP A 39 -7.04 -0.44 4.09
N ARG A 40 -6.36 0.67 4.38
CA ARG A 40 -6.35 1.89 3.59
C ARG A 40 -4.91 2.33 3.40
N PHE A 41 -4.63 2.87 2.23
CA PHE A 41 -3.28 3.20 1.80
C PHE A 41 -3.29 4.64 1.30
N ASP A 42 -2.42 5.47 1.84
CA ASP A 42 -2.22 6.81 1.30
C ASP A 42 -1.34 6.68 0.05
N LYS A 43 -1.85 7.11 -1.10
CA LYS A 43 -1.12 7.04 -2.37
C LYS A 43 0.22 7.76 -2.30
N GLU A 44 0.30 8.93 -1.67
CA GLU A 44 1.57 9.65 -1.55
C GLU A 44 2.57 8.88 -0.69
N ALA A 45 2.09 8.18 0.35
CA ALA A 45 2.95 7.33 1.17
C ALA A 45 3.44 6.10 0.39
N ILE A 46 2.56 5.48 -0.41
CA ILE A 46 2.94 4.38 -1.32
C ILE A 46 3.96 4.85 -2.34
N ASP A 47 3.75 5.99 -2.99
CA ASP A 47 4.66 6.56 -3.99
C ASP A 47 6.04 6.85 -3.38
N LYS A 48 6.06 7.46 -2.19
CA LYS A 48 7.30 7.70 -1.43
C LYS A 48 8.01 6.39 -1.10
N TRP A 49 7.28 5.37 -0.65
CA TRP A 49 7.83 4.07 -0.32
C TRP A 49 8.46 3.37 -1.54
N ILE A 50 7.80 3.39 -2.70
CA ILE A 50 8.37 2.84 -3.94
C ILE A 50 9.61 3.63 -4.36
N SER A 51 9.54 4.97 -4.32
CA SER A 51 10.65 5.84 -4.74
C SER A 51 11.89 5.68 -3.84
N GLY A 52 11.70 5.44 -2.55
CA GLY A 52 12.76 5.18 -1.58
C GLY A 52 13.46 3.83 -1.74
N GLY A 53 12.87 2.90 -2.50
CA GLY A 53 13.49 1.64 -2.92
C GLY A 53 14.42 1.78 -4.13
N THR A 54 14.67 3.00 -4.62
CA THR A 54 15.58 3.23 -5.74
C THR A 54 17.02 2.96 -5.32
N ILE A 55 17.47 1.77 -5.74
CA ILE A 55 18.83 1.28 -5.96
C ILE A 55 19.83 2.45 -6.10
N LYS A 56 20.82 2.47 -5.20
CA LYS A 56 22.16 3.01 -5.52
C LYS A 56 22.94 1.95 -6.28
#